data_AF-W2CHW4-F1
#
_entry.id   AF-W2CHW4-F1
#
_cell.length_a   1.000
_cell.length_b   1.000
_cell.length_c   1.000
_cell.angle_alpha   90.00
_cell.angle_beta   90.00
_cell.angle_gamma   90.00
#
_symmetry.space_group_name_H-M   'P 1'
#
loop_
_entity.id
_entity.type
_entity.pdbx_description
1 polymer ?
#
loop_
_entity_poly.entity_id
_entity_poly.type
_entity_poly.pdbx_seq_one_letter_code
_entity_poly.pdbx_strand_id
1 'polypeptide(L)'
;MGRWRGYDSPGRMSAGTLMGCDSRGRMSADTLMGYDSLGRMSAGTLMGYDSRGRMSAGTLMGCDSPGDSVASMLMGCGSPGDSVASILMGCGSPGDSVASILMGCDSPGDSVASILMGCDSPGDSVASTLMGCDSPGDSVASV
;
A
#
# COMPACT_ATOMS: atom_id res chain seq x y z
N MET A 1 18.65 20.82 -6.33
CA MET A 1 18.05 19.54 -5.89
C MET A 1 19.10 18.44 -6.03
N GLY A 2 19.48 17.76 -4.95
CA GLY A 2 20.46 16.67 -4.99
C GLY A 2 19.77 15.33 -5.30
N ARG A 3 20.24 14.64 -6.35
CA ARG A 3 19.88 13.25 -6.68
C ARG A 3 20.98 12.36 -6.07
N TRP A 4 20.61 11.48 -5.14
CA TRP A 4 21.57 10.57 -4.49
C TRP A 4 21.30 9.13 -4.93
N ARG A 5 22.36 8.39 -5.28
CA ARG A 5 22.36 6.96 -5.58
C ARG A 5 23.24 6.27 -4.54
N GLY A 6 22.67 5.30 -3.81
CA GLY A 6 23.38 4.33 -2.97
C GLY A 6 24.04 4.89 -1.71
N TYR A 7 23.41 4.69 -0.55
CA TYR A 7 24.06 4.75 0.77
C TYR A 7 23.52 3.65 1.69
N ASP A 8 24.39 2.73 2.09
CA ASP A 8 24.20 1.93 3.30
C ASP A 8 24.58 2.80 4.51
N SER A 9 23.59 3.40 5.16
CA SER A 9 23.82 4.11 6.42
C SER A 9 22.77 3.71 7.45
N PRO A 10 23.16 3.22 8.64
CA PRO A 10 22.23 2.84 9.70
C PRO A 10 21.50 4.05 10.36
N GLY A 11 21.57 5.23 9.74
CA GLY A 11 21.07 6.50 10.25
C GLY A 11 19.71 6.94 9.70
N ARG A 12 19.36 8.20 9.98
CA ARG A 12 18.22 8.90 9.39
C ARG A 12 18.68 9.60 8.11
N MET A 13 17.94 9.41 7.01
CA MET A 13 18.28 10.00 5.72
C MET A 13 17.09 10.78 5.15
N SER A 14 17.33 12.02 4.71
CA SER A 14 16.34 12.88 4.04
C SER A 14 16.87 13.45 2.72
N ALA A 15 16.09 13.32 1.64
CA ALA A 15 16.40 13.94 0.35
C ALA A 15 15.13 14.20 -0.46
N GLY A 16 15.19 15.04 -1.49
CA GLY A 16 14.01 15.31 -2.32
C GLY A 16 13.60 14.09 -3.16
N THR A 17 14.56 13.49 -3.88
CA THR A 17 14.30 12.27 -4.65
C THR A 17 15.38 11.26 -4.39
N LEU A 18 14.95 10.04 -4.11
CA LEU A 18 15.78 8.90 -3.81
C LEU A 18 15.42 7.80 -4.84
N MET A 19 16.44 7.20 -5.47
CA MET A 19 16.29 6.05 -6.36
C MET A 19 17.31 4.94 -6.00
N GLY A 20 16.86 3.71 -5.74
CA GLY A 20 17.75 2.56 -5.49
C GLY A 20 18.65 2.72 -4.27
N CYS A 21 18.10 2.82 -3.05
CA CYS A 21 18.92 2.69 -1.84
C CYS A 21 18.35 1.63 -0.91
N ASP A 22 19.19 0.70 -0.52
CA ASP A 22 18.85 -0.31 0.49
C ASP A 22 19.27 0.23 1.84
N SER A 23 18.36 0.28 2.81
CA SER A 23 18.65 0.83 4.13
C SER A 23 17.80 0.18 5.22
N ARG A 24 18.45 -0.24 6.30
CA ARG A 24 17.78 -0.79 7.50
C ARG A 24 17.30 0.30 8.47
N GLY A 25 17.57 1.57 8.14
CA GLY A 25 17.31 2.74 8.97
C GLY A 25 15.94 3.39 8.76
N ARG A 26 15.83 4.69 9.09
CA ARG A 26 14.64 5.50 8.83
C ARG A 26 14.91 6.46 7.67
N MET A 27 14.07 6.42 6.64
CA MET A 27 14.28 7.21 5.43
C MET A 27 13.07 8.10 5.15
N SER A 28 13.32 9.33 4.71
CA SER A 28 12.27 10.26 4.29
C SER A 28 12.62 10.99 2.99
N ALA A 29 11.66 11.09 2.06
CA ALA A 29 11.88 11.83 0.83
C ALA A 29 10.59 12.39 0.24
N ASP A 30 10.64 13.29 -0.74
CA ASP A 30 9.42 13.63 -1.50
C ASP A 30 9.05 12.50 -2.45
N THR A 31 10.03 11.82 -3.06
CA THR A 31 9.79 10.72 -3.99
C THR A 31 10.84 9.62 -3.83
N LEU A 32 10.39 8.37 -3.70
CA LEU A 32 11.25 7.18 -3.75
C LEU A 32 10.81 6.24 -4.87
N MET A 33 11.78 5.65 -5.55
CA MET A 33 11.58 4.68 -6.63
C MET A 33 12.56 3.51 -6.54
N GLY A 34 12.07 2.26 -6.47
CA GLY A 34 12.93 1.06 -6.47
C GLY A 34 13.72 0.90 -5.18
N TYR A 35 13.07 0.47 -4.09
CA TYR A 35 13.68 0.41 -2.75
C TYR A 35 13.41 -0.90 -2.02
N ASP A 36 14.46 -1.55 -1.52
CA ASP A 36 14.36 -2.73 -0.66
C ASP A 36 14.88 -2.41 0.74
N SER A 37 14.00 -2.28 1.71
CA SER A 37 14.34 -1.80 3.05
C SER A 37 13.56 -2.52 4.14
N LEU A 38 14.27 -2.99 5.17
CA LEU A 38 13.66 -3.60 6.37
C LEU A 38 13.25 -2.55 7.41
N GLY A 39 13.42 -1.26 7.10
CA GLY A 39 13.29 -0.14 8.02
C GLY A 39 11.91 0.52 8.04
N ARG A 40 11.87 1.80 8.40
CA ARG A 40 10.64 2.62 8.29
C ARG A 40 10.86 3.76 7.32
N MET A 41 9.94 3.91 6.37
CA MET A 41 10.10 4.84 5.26
C MET A 41 8.89 5.77 5.17
N SER A 42 9.13 7.05 4.87
CA SER A 42 8.04 8.00 4.64
C SER A 42 8.29 8.96 3.48
N ALA A 43 7.35 9.04 2.54
CA ALA A 43 7.49 9.96 1.41
C ALA A 43 6.20 10.54 0.87
N GLY A 44 6.31 11.55 0.01
CA GLY A 44 5.17 12.03 -0.78
C GLY A 44 4.67 10.92 -1.72
N THR A 45 5.59 10.35 -2.50
CA THR A 45 5.28 9.30 -3.48
C THR A 45 6.29 8.15 -3.37
N LEU A 46 5.81 6.91 -3.29
CA LEU A 46 6.61 5.70 -3.44
C LEU A 46 6.15 4.92 -4.68
N MET A 47 7.11 4.42 -5.45
CA MET A 47 6.86 3.57 -6.63
C MET A 47 7.81 2.37 -6.63
N GLY A 48 7.27 1.15 -6.77
CA GLY A 48 8.09 -0.06 -6.94
C GLY A 48 9.00 -0.34 -5.75
N TYR A 49 8.45 -0.78 -4.62
CA TYR A 49 9.25 -1.15 -3.44
C TYR A 49 8.87 -2.54 -2.91
N ASP A 50 9.87 -3.28 -2.42
CA ASP A 50 9.71 -4.56 -1.71
C ASP A 50 10.39 -4.49 -0.34
N SER A 51 9.59 -4.28 0.70
CA SER A 51 10.06 -3.96 2.03
C SER A 51 9.23 -4.67 3.09
N ARG A 52 9.87 -5.47 3.95
CA ARG A 52 9.20 -6.08 5.12
C ARG A 52 8.96 -5.09 6.27
N GLY A 53 9.24 -3.81 6.04
CA GLY A 53 9.14 -2.73 7.00
C GLY A 53 7.75 -2.08 7.02
N ARG A 54 7.62 -0.97 7.78
CA ARG A 54 6.39 -0.15 7.76
C ARG A 54 6.61 1.11 6.93
N MET A 55 5.65 1.40 6.07
CA MET A 55 5.77 2.49 5.09
C MET A 55 4.59 3.44 5.18
N SER A 56 4.88 4.74 5.04
CA SER A 56 3.85 5.77 5.02
C SER A 56 4.06 6.78 3.90
N ALA A 57 3.12 6.88 2.97
CA ALA A 57 3.23 7.86 1.90
C ALA A 57 1.94 8.59 1.55
N GLY A 58 2.03 9.67 0.77
CA GLY A 58 0.86 10.23 0.12
C GLY A 58 0.31 9.24 -0.91
N THR A 59 1.18 8.77 -1.80
CA THR A 59 0.83 7.88 -2.91
C THR A 59 1.79 6.69 -2.98
N LEU A 60 1.25 5.48 -3.09
CA LEU A 60 1.97 4.23 -3.27
C LEU A 60 1.51 3.58 -4.57
N MET A 61 2.45 3.18 -5.43
CA MET A 61 2.13 2.59 -6.72
C MET A 61 3.04 1.40 -7.05
N GLY A 62 2.45 0.22 -7.28
CA GLY A 62 3.18 -0.97 -7.73
C GLY A 62 4.08 -1.53 -6.64
N CYS A 63 3.53 -1.89 -5.48
CA CYS A 63 4.35 -2.19 -4.31
C CYS A 63 3.96 -3.51 -3.65
N ASP A 64 4.96 -4.37 -3.48
CA ASP A 64 4.76 -5.73 -3.01
C ASP A 64 5.57 -5.91 -1.74
N SER A 65 4.93 -5.80 -0.59
CA SER A 65 5.63 -5.72 0.69
C SER A 65 4.91 -6.48 1.77
N PRO A 66 5.56 -7.43 2.46
CA PRO A 66 4.91 -8.22 3.51
C PRO A 66 4.73 -7.44 4.83
N GLY A 67 4.76 -6.12 4.79
CA GLY A 67 4.64 -5.25 5.96
C GLY A 67 3.56 -4.19 5.77
N ASP A 68 3.14 -3.59 6.87
CA ASP A 68 2.00 -2.69 6.87
C ASP A 68 2.28 -1.39 6.12
N SER A 69 1.38 -1.07 5.20
CA SER A 69 1.46 0.10 4.32
C SER A 69 0.33 1.08 4.62
N VAL A 70 0.68 2.34 4.85
CA VAL A 70 -0.30 3.41 5.08
C VAL A 70 -0.13 4.48 4.02
N ALA A 71 -1.17 4.77 3.24
CA ALA A 71 -1.12 5.90 2.32
C ALA A 71 -2.43 6.63 2.12
N SER A 72 -2.40 7.80 1.47
CA SER A 72 -3.66 8.39 1.03
C SER A 72 -4.20 7.63 -0.18
N MET A 73 -3.32 7.22 -1.10
CA MET A 73 -3.68 6.52 -2.32
C MET A 73 -2.75 5.33 -2.58
N LEU A 74 -3.33 4.15 -2.81
CA LEU A 74 -2.67 2.89 -3.15
C LEU A 74 -3.14 2.44 -4.53
N MET A 75 -2.21 2.14 -5.41
CA MET A 75 -2.50 1.67 -6.77
C MET A 75 -1.64 0.45 -7.10
N GLY A 76 -2.26 -0.68 -7.42
CA GLY A 76 -1.53 -1.85 -7.92
C GLY A 76 -0.56 -2.45 -6.91
N CYS A 77 -0.93 -2.55 -5.63
CA CYS A 77 -0.04 -3.07 -4.58
C CYS A 77 -0.47 -4.46 -4.12
N GLY A 78 0.46 -5.41 -4.07
CA GLY A 78 0.24 -6.79 -3.64
C GLY A 78 1.05 -7.12 -2.39
N SER A 79 0.47 -6.90 -1.21
CA SER A 79 1.18 -7.01 0.06
C SER A 79 0.51 -8.05 0.94
N PRO A 80 1.20 -9.08 1.45
CA PRO A 80 0.59 -10.03 2.39
C PRO A 80 0.38 -9.46 3.81
N GLY A 81 0.61 -8.16 4.01
CA GLY A 81 0.31 -7.45 5.25
C GLY A 81 -0.88 -6.50 5.10
N ASP A 82 -1.19 -5.81 6.18
CA ASP A 82 -2.35 -4.93 6.25
C ASP A 82 -2.12 -3.62 5.48
N SER A 83 -3.13 -3.21 4.71
CA SER A 83 -3.09 -1.99 3.92
C SER A 83 -4.16 -1.01 4.35
N VAL A 84 -3.74 0.21 4.70
CA VAL A 84 -4.66 1.29 5.06
C VAL A 84 -4.48 2.45 4.09
N ALA A 85 -5.54 2.79 3.36
CA ALA A 85 -5.53 4.03 2.60
C ALA A 85 -6.86 4.77 2.56
N SER A 86 -6.89 5.96 1.96
CA SER A 86 -8.17 6.56 1.60
C SER A 86 -8.70 5.94 0.31
N ILE A 87 -7.83 5.68 -0.66
CA ILE A 87 -8.20 5.13 -1.97
C ILE A 87 -7.30 3.94 -2.28
N LEU A 88 -7.89 2.77 -2.55
CA LEU A 88 -7.24 1.57 -3.05
C LEU A 88 -7.74 1.29 -4.47
N MET A 89 -6.82 1.06 -5.41
CA MET A 89 -7.13 0.64 -6.78
C MET A 89 -6.27 -0.54 -7.17
N GLY A 90 -6.86 -1.66 -7.61
CA GLY A 90 -6.08 -2.74 -8.20
C GLY A 90 -5.18 -3.50 -7.23
N CYS A 91 -5.54 -3.66 -5.95
CA CYS A 91 -4.68 -4.31 -4.97
C CYS A 91 -5.10 -5.75 -4.71
N GLY A 92 -4.12 -6.65 -4.63
CA GLY A 92 -4.34 -8.08 -4.36
C GLY A 92 -3.46 -8.52 -3.20
N SER A 93 -4.04 -8.60 -2.01
CA SER A 93 -3.32 -8.79 -0.76
C SER A 93 -4.00 -9.88 0.05
N PRO A 94 -3.29 -10.91 0.56
CA PRO A 94 -3.92 -11.88 1.46
C PRO A 94 -4.17 -11.36 2.89
N GLY A 95 -3.79 -10.11 3.19
CA GLY A 95 -4.09 -9.43 4.45
C GLY A 95 -5.34 -8.56 4.37
N ASP A 96 -5.64 -7.87 5.48
CA ASP A 96 -6.83 -7.03 5.59
C ASP A 96 -6.61 -5.67 4.93
N SER A 97 -7.65 -5.19 4.25
CA SER A 97 -7.61 -3.91 3.53
C SER A 97 -8.65 -2.95 4.07
N VAL A 98 -8.21 -1.77 4.50
CA VAL A 98 -9.10 -0.69 4.96
C VAL A 98 -8.93 0.52 4.06
N ALA A 99 -10.01 0.86 3.34
CA ALA A 99 -10.04 2.06 2.51
C ALA A 99 -11.29 2.90 2.72
N SER A 100 -11.30 4.15 2.26
CA SER A 100 -12.59 4.83 2.04
C SER A 100 -13.18 4.40 0.70
N ILE A 101 -12.34 4.25 -0.32
CA ILE A 101 -12.74 3.83 -1.67
C ILE A 101 -11.84 2.68 -2.11
N LEU A 102 -12.45 1.58 -2.55
CA LEU A 102 -11.82 0.36 -3.02
C LEU A 102 -12.34 0.06 -4.44
N MET A 103 -11.43 -0.06 -5.40
CA MET A 103 -11.78 -0.38 -6.80
C MET A 103 -10.91 -1.52 -7.32
N GLY A 104 -11.50 -2.63 -7.76
CA GLY A 104 -10.74 -3.72 -8.38
C GLY A 104 -9.77 -4.40 -7.42
N CYS A 105 -10.24 -5.08 -6.36
CA CYS A 105 -9.34 -5.77 -5.43
C CYS A 105 -9.68 -7.25 -5.30
N ASP A 106 -8.63 -8.08 -5.41
CA ASP A 106 -8.71 -9.53 -5.42
C ASP A 106 -7.89 -10.06 -4.24
N SER A 107 -8.53 -10.20 -3.08
CA SER A 107 -7.84 -10.45 -1.81
C SER A 107 -8.56 -11.56 -1.03
N PRO A 108 -7.87 -12.61 -0.55
CA PRO A 108 -8.51 -13.61 0.29
C PRO A 108 -8.77 -13.15 1.74
N GLY A 109 -8.31 -11.96 2.12
CA GLY A 109 -8.57 -11.34 3.44
C GLY A 109 -9.84 -10.49 3.48
N ASP A 110 -10.08 -9.85 4.63
CA ASP A 110 -11.28 -9.04 4.84
C ASP A 110 -11.07 -7.61 4.32
N SER A 111 -12.12 -7.04 3.73
CA SER A 111 -12.08 -5.69 3.14
C SER A 111 -13.13 -4.78 3.75
N VAL A 112 -12.69 -3.62 4.25
CA VAL A 112 -13.57 -2.59 4.79
C VAL A 112 -13.42 -1.31 3.96
N ALA A 113 -14.50 -0.92 3.28
CA ALA A 113 -14.57 0.30 2.50
C ALA A 113 -15.78 1.15 2.86
N SER A 114 -15.78 2.43 2.51
CA SER A 114 -17.04 3.15 2.36
C SER A 114 -17.65 2.84 0.98
N ILE A 115 -16.83 2.80 -0.06
CA ILE A 115 -17.24 2.52 -1.43
C ILE A 115 -16.38 1.39 -1.98
N LEU A 116 -17.02 0.34 -2.51
CA LEU A 116 -16.39 -0.85 -3.09
C LEU A 116 -16.94 -1.05 -4.51
N MET A 117 -16.05 -1.14 -5.50
CA MET A 117 -16.42 -1.36 -6.91
C MET A 117 -15.56 -2.46 -7.53
N GLY A 118 -16.15 -3.60 -7.91
CA GLY A 118 -15.41 -4.70 -8.54
C GLY A 118 -14.44 -5.36 -7.58
N CYS A 119 -14.90 -6.22 -6.67
CA CYS A 119 -13.99 -7.02 -5.83
C CYS A 119 -14.42 -8.49 -5.80
N ASP A 120 -13.46 -9.36 -6.10
CA ASP A 120 -13.63 -10.81 -6.11
C ASP A 120 -12.74 -11.40 -5.02
N SER A 121 -13.33 -11.57 -3.83
CA SER A 121 -12.60 -11.94 -2.62
C SER A 121 -13.34 -13.09 -1.91
N PRO A 122 -12.67 -14.19 -1.55
CA PRO A 122 -13.30 -15.24 -0.76
C PRO A 122 -13.51 -14.86 0.73
N GLY A 123 -12.96 -13.73 1.19
CA GLY A 123 -13.16 -13.18 2.53
C GLY A 123 -14.41 -12.32 2.68
N ASP A 124 -14.60 -11.74 3.87
CA ASP A 124 -15.78 -10.91 4.16
C ASP A 124 -15.55 -9.45 3.72
N SER A 125 -16.59 -8.83 3.16
CA SER A 125 -16.51 -7.46 2.65
C SER A 125 -17.57 -6.57 3.28
N VAL A 126 -17.14 -5.45 3.88
CA VAL A 126 -18.01 -4.45 4.49
C VAL A 126 -17.90 -3.15 3.70
N ALA A 127 -19.01 -2.70 3.13
CA ALA A 127 -19.10 -1.42 2.45
C ALA A 127 -20.35 -0.63 2.83
N SER A 128 -20.32 0.69 2.67
CA SER A 128 -21.56 1.47 2.57
C SER A 128 -22.14 1.30 1.17
N THR A 129 -21.32 1.39 0.13
CA THR A 129 -21.76 1.25 -1.27
C THR A 129 -20.97 0.17 -1.98
N LEU A 130 -21.66 -0.85 -2.52
CA LEU A 130 -21.06 -1.97 -3.25
C LEU A 130 -21.61 -2.01 -4.69
N MET A 131 -20.72 -1.99 -5.69
CA MET A 131 -21.08 -2.13 -7.10
C MET A 131 -20.25 -3.22 -7.79
N GLY A 132 -20.86 -4.39 -7.99
CA GLY A 132 -20.28 -5.52 -8.72
C GLY A 132 -19.25 -6.29 -7.89
N CYS A 133 -19.69 -7.28 -7.12
CA CYS A 133 -18.81 -8.22 -6.42
C CYS A 133 -19.31 -9.64 -6.65
N ASP A 134 -18.42 -10.53 -7.08
CA ASP A 134 -18.64 -11.97 -7.14
C ASP A 134 -17.77 -12.64 -6.06
N SER A 135 -18.23 -12.55 -4.80
CA SER A 135 -17.53 -13.10 -3.65
C SER A 135 -18.31 -14.28 -3.06
N PRO A 136 -17.67 -15.44 -2.80
CA PRO A 136 -18.31 -16.55 -2.10
C PRO A 136 -18.43 -16.32 -0.58
N GLY A 137 -17.80 -15.27 -0.03
CA GLY A 137 -17.90 -14.84 1.38
C GLY A 137 -19.10 -13.93 1.66
N ASP A 138 -19.30 -13.54 2.93
CA ASP A 138 -20.43 -12.71 3.32
C ASP A 138 -20.14 -11.22 3.05
N SER A 139 -20.94 -10.61 2.16
CA SER A 139 -20.81 -9.18 1.82
C SER A 139 -21.94 -8.37 2.46
N VAL A 140 -21.59 -7.43 3.34
CA VAL A 140 -22.55 -6.51 3.96
C VAL A 140 -22.41 -5.11 3.37
N ALA A 141 -23.43 -4.70 2.63
CA ALA A 141 -23.58 -3.36 2.09
C ALA A 141 -24.66 -2.61 2.88
N SER A 142 -24.29 -1.52 3.55
CA SER A 142 -25.28 -0.61 4.17
C SER A 142 -25.64 0.48 3.17
N VAL A 143 -26.61 0.15 2.30
CA VAL A 143 -27.04 0.98 1.15
C VAL A 143 -27.59 2.35 1.58
#